data_AF-A0A9P1N1D4-F1
#
_entry.id   AF-A0A9P1N1D4-F1
#
_cell.length_a   1.000
_cell.length_b   1.000
_cell.length_c   1.000
_cell.angle_alpha   90.00
_cell.angle_beta   90.00
_cell.angle_gamma   90.00
#
_symmetry.space_group_name_H-M   'P 1'
#
loop_
_entity.id
_entity.type
_entity.pdbx_description
1 polymer ?
#
loop_
_entity_poly.entity_id
_entity_poly.type
_entity_poly.pdbx_seq_one_letter_code
_entity_poly.pdbx_strand_id
1 'polypeptide(L)'
;MISRIFYFCLAFGSVFWVDACFPTVPVTEPSSTVAPEPSCPDGWTLFERTPTPWCMRVALGATTQSTALATCQALDSSAVVSGFQNQNEITTMMNAAIAAGSGPTNLIIGAKRTTACEGQGLTATCTATTSFEWTDGSTTGTDGFQWLPNQPDNSNGVQNFAVILVASGLLDDADGTVPEISTTSSTTTTTTTTTEAPPSCPDGWTLFDRTPTPWCMRVALGATTQSTALATCQALDPSAVISGFQNQNEITTMTNAAIAAGSGPTNLIIGAKRTTACEGQVLTATCTTTTSFEWTDGSTTGTDGFQWLAGQPDNSNGVQNFVVILVASGLMDDADGTGTRGGVVCGMNAT
;
A
#
# COMPACT_ATOMS: atom_id res chain seq x y z
N MET A 1 -24.30 -26.55 28.59
CA MET A 1 -24.50 -25.60 29.70
C MET A 1 -25.98 -25.25 29.76
N ILE A 2 -26.60 -25.38 30.93
CA ILE A 2 -28.03 -25.14 31.16
C ILE A 2 -28.27 -23.63 31.15
N SER A 3 -29.03 -23.10 30.18
CA SER A 3 -29.42 -21.70 30.16
C SER A 3 -30.66 -21.51 31.04
N ARG A 4 -30.52 -20.72 32.12
CA ARG A 4 -31.61 -20.36 33.02
C ARG A 4 -32.27 -19.09 32.52
N ILE A 5 -33.57 -19.14 32.27
CA ILE A 5 -34.42 -17.99 31.96
C ILE A 5 -34.74 -17.27 33.29
N PHE A 6 -34.43 -15.97 33.36
CA PHE A 6 -34.87 -15.11 34.46
C PHE A 6 -36.16 -14.38 34.06
N TYR A 7 -37.19 -14.46 34.90
CA TYR A 7 -38.38 -13.61 34.82
C TYR A 7 -38.23 -12.46 35.83
N PHE A 8 -38.41 -11.23 35.38
CA PHE A 8 -38.54 -10.05 36.23
C PHE A 8 -40.03 -9.68 36.31
N CYS A 9 -40.64 -9.82 37.49
CA CYS A 9 -41.96 -9.26 37.78
C CYS A 9 -41.76 -8.06 38.72
N LEU A 10 -41.96 -6.85 38.21
CA LEU A 10 -42.10 -5.64 39.02
C LEU A 10 -43.58 -5.46 39.35
N ALA A 11 -43.90 -5.52 40.65
CA ALA A 11 -45.23 -5.20 41.16
C ALA A 11 -45.26 -3.74 41.63
N PHE A 12 -46.04 -2.90 40.93
CA PHE A 12 -46.53 -1.63 41.48
C PHE A 12 -48.05 -1.57 41.29
N GLY A 13 -48.73 -1.15 42.36
CA GLY A 13 -50.17 -1.25 42.52
C GLY A 13 -50.98 -0.25 41.70
N SER A 14 -52.21 -0.70 41.39
CA SER A 14 -53.44 0.06 41.18
C SER A 14 -53.43 1.20 40.15
N VAL A 15 -54.00 0.94 38.96
CA VAL A 15 -55.35 1.34 38.51
C VAL A 15 -55.52 0.86 37.05
N PHE A 16 -56.68 0.24 36.77
CA PHE A 16 -57.12 -0.39 35.52
C PHE A 16 -56.70 0.28 34.20
N TRP A 17 -55.99 -0.45 33.32
CA TRP A 17 -56.03 -0.28 31.85
C TRP A 17 -55.85 -1.64 31.15
N VAL A 18 -56.62 -1.79 30.06
CA VAL A 18 -56.81 -2.92 29.12
C VAL A 18 -55.65 -3.89 28.90
N ASP A 19 -55.98 -5.18 28.99
CA ASP A 19 -55.18 -6.32 28.50
C ASP A 19 -54.91 -6.20 27.00
N ALA A 20 -53.65 -5.96 26.64
CA ALA A 20 -53.12 -6.24 25.31
C ALA A 20 -51.74 -6.88 25.44
N CYS A 21 -51.72 -8.19 25.67
CA CYS A 21 -50.52 -9.01 25.43
C CYS A 21 -50.31 -9.10 23.91
N PHE A 22 -49.52 -8.19 23.35
CA PHE A 22 -48.93 -8.43 22.04
C PHE A 22 -47.77 -9.40 22.20
N PRO A 23 -47.72 -10.52 21.45
CA PRO A 23 -46.52 -11.34 21.40
C PRO A 23 -45.39 -10.49 20.82
N THR A 24 -44.35 -10.26 21.62
CA THR A 24 -43.08 -9.73 21.10
C THR A 24 -42.46 -10.83 20.24
N VAL A 25 -42.61 -10.70 18.92
CA VAL A 25 -41.78 -11.46 17.99
C VAL A 25 -40.34 -11.03 18.29
N PRO A 26 -39.43 -11.94 18.71
CA PRO A 26 -38.04 -11.58 18.83
C PRO A 26 -37.56 -11.17 17.45
N VAL A 27 -37.13 -9.92 17.30
CA VAL A 27 -36.38 -9.49 16.13
C VAL A 27 -35.10 -10.30 16.16
N THR A 28 -35.04 -11.36 15.36
CA THR A 28 -33.76 -11.96 14.99
C THR A 28 -33.05 -10.91 14.16
N GLU A 29 -32.16 -10.16 14.80
CA GLU A 29 -31.11 -9.40 14.13
C GLU A 29 -30.55 -10.29 13.00
N PRO A 30 -30.52 -9.84 11.73
CA PRO A 30 -29.83 -10.58 10.71
C PRO A 30 -28.38 -10.74 11.17
N SER A 31 -27.96 -11.99 11.36
CA SER A 31 -26.58 -12.32 11.66
C SER A 31 -25.73 -11.79 10.50
N SER A 32 -25.09 -10.64 10.73
CA SER A 32 -24.03 -10.09 9.92
C SER A 32 -22.87 -11.09 9.95
N THR A 33 -22.92 -12.07 9.05
CA THR A 33 -21.81 -12.96 8.76
C THR A 33 -20.87 -12.19 7.84
N VAL A 34 -20.05 -11.33 8.45
CA VAL A 34 -18.89 -10.71 7.78
C VAL A 34 -18.08 -11.84 7.17
N ALA A 35 -17.87 -11.78 5.85
CA ALA A 35 -17.04 -12.77 5.16
C ALA A 35 -15.64 -12.77 5.80
N PRO A 36 -15.02 -13.94 6.01
CA PRO A 36 -13.67 -13.98 6.57
C PRO A 36 -12.70 -13.29 5.60
N GLU A 37 -11.96 -12.33 6.13
CA GLU A 37 -10.89 -11.61 5.42
C GLU A 37 -9.92 -12.61 4.75
N PRO A 38 -9.39 -12.28 3.56
CA PRO A 38 -8.33 -13.07 2.94
C PRO A 38 -7.17 -13.20 3.95
N SER A 39 -6.63 -14.41 4.05
CA SER A 39 -5.53 -14.71 4.95
C SER A 39 -4.56 -15.66 4.28
N CYS A 40 -3.29 -15.51 4.64
CA CYS A 40 -2.24 -16.39 4.16
C CYS A 40 -1.96 -17.51 5.18
N PRO A 41 -1.38 -18.63 4.73
CA PRO A 41 -0.92 -19.66 5.65
C PRO A 41 0.12 -19.12 6.63
N ASP A 42 0.34 -19.83 7.74
CA ASP A 42 1.30 -19.42 8.76
C ASP A 42 2.70 -19.14 8.17
N GLY A 43 3.23 -17.95 8.49
CA GLY A 43 4.54 -17.49 8.03
C GLY A 43 4.58 -16.92 6.62
N TRP A 44 3.43 -16.76 5.96
CA TRP A 44 3.29 -16.05 4.69
C TRP A 44 2.71 -14.65 4.92
N THR A 45 3.17 -13.70 4.14
CA THR A 45 2.73 -12.31 4.14
C THR A 45 1.71 -12.10 3.04
N LEU A 46 0.54 -11.56 3.40
CA LEU A 46 -0.51 -11.21 2.45
C LEU A 46 -0.18 -9.88 1.78
N PHE A 47 -0.23 -9.88 0.45
CA PHE A 47 -0.20 -8.70 -0.38
C PHE A 47 -1.50 -8.61 -1.17
N GLU A 48 -2.15 -7.46 -1.09
CA GLU A 48 -3.30 -7.20 -1.93
C GLU A 48 -2.81 -6.90 -3.35
N ARG A 49 -3.11 -7.82 -4.27
CA ARG A 49 -2.85 -7.66 -5.71
C ARG A 49 -4.17 -7.75 -6.43
N THR A 50 -4.34 -6.90 -7.44
CA THR A 50 -5.46 -7.02 -8.38
C THR A 50 -5.07 -8.01 -9.50
N PRO A 51 -5.90 -9.00 -9.85
CA PRO A 51 -7.27 -9.25 -9.39
C PRO A 51 -7.40 -10.16 -8.14
N THR A 52 -6.32 -10.80 -7.70
CA THR A 52 -6.35 -11.76 -6.58
C THR A 52 -5.22 -11.49 -5.58
N PRO A 53 -5.50 -11.48 -4.27
CA PRO A 53 -4.48 -11.36 -3.24
C PRO A 53 -3.40 -12.43 -3.37
N TRP A 54 -2.20 -12.10 -2.91
CA TRP A 54 -0.99 -12.86 -3.15
C TRP A 54 -0.21 -13.08 -1.86
N CYS A 55 0.01 -14.33 -1.49
CA CYS A 55 0.78 -14.67 -0.31
C CYS A 55 2.23 -14.86 -0.69
N MET A 56 3.16 -14.12 -0.07
CA MET A 56 4.60 -14.31 -0.28
C MET A 56 5.33 -14.70 1.00
N ARG A 57 6.42 -15.45 0.86
CA ARG A 57 7.30 -15.85 1.95
C ARG A 57 8.74 -15.96 1.46
N VAL A 58 9.70 -15.73 2.35
CA VAL A 58 11.12 -15.97 2.04
C VAL A 58 11.48 -17.43 2.28
N ALA A 59 12.11 -18.05 1.29
CA ALA A 59 12.59 -19.43 1.31
C ALA A 59 14.14 -19.45 1.27
N LEU A 60 14.76 -19.91 2.36
CA LEU A 60 16.22 -19.96 2.48
C LEU A 60 16.81 -21.19 1.76
N GLY A 61 18.03 -21.04 1.23
CA GLY A 61 18.87 -22.17 0.78
C GLY A 61 18.88 -22.44 -0.74
N ALA A 62 18.29 -21.57 -1.56
CA ALA A 62 18.33 -21.69 -3.01
C ALA A 62 19.63 -21.11 -3.60
N THR A 63 20.54 -21.96 -4.06
CA THR A 63 21.84 -21.52 -4.60
C THR A 63 21.86 -21.23 -6.10
N THR A 64 20.74 -21.42 -6.80
CA THR A 64 20.61 -21.13 -8.25
C THR A 64 19.15 -20.82 -8.59
N GLN A 65 18.91 -20.11 -9.70
CA GLN A 65 17.56 -19.93 -10.22
C GLN A 65 16.85 -21.28 -10.45
N SER A 66 17.58 -22.28 -10.95
CA SER A 66 17.03 -23.59 -11.27
C SER A 66 16.56 -24.38 -10.05
N THR A 67 17.14 -24.11 -8.87
CA THR A 67 16.75 -24.75 -7.61
C THR A 67 15.74 -23.93 -6.81
N ALA A 68 15.57 -22.64 -7.14
CA ALA A 68 14.66 -21.73 -6.45
C ALA A 68 13.23 -22.26 -6.40
N LEU A 69 12.68 -22.75 -7.53
CA LEU A 69 11.31 -23.29 -7.57
C LEU A 69 11.15 -24.50 -6.65
N ALA A 70 12.10 -25.43 -6.64
CA ALA A 70 12.05 -26.60 -5.76
C ALA A 70 12.12 -26.19 -4.28
N THR A 71 12.94 -25.19 -3.95
CA THR A 71 13.02 -24.61 -2.59
C THR A 71 11.70 -23.94 -2.19
N CYS A 72 11.07 -23.20 -3.10
CA CYS A 72 9.75 -22.60 -2.92
C CYS A 72 8.68 -23.68 -2.66
N GLN A 73 8.67 -24.73 -3.48
CA GLN A 73 7.71 -25.84 -3.42
C GLN A 73 7.85 -26.72 -2.17
N ALA A 74 9.00 -26.69 -1.50
CA ALA A 74 9.21 -27.36 -0.22
C ALA A 74 8.45 -26.68 0.94
N LEU A 75 8.12 -25.39 0.82
CA LEU A 75 7.30 -24.66 1.79
C LEU A 75 5.80 -24.86 1.54
N ASP A 76 5.40 -24.91 0.27
CA ASP A 76 4.04 -25.21 -0.18
C ASP A 76 4.10 -25.73 -1.62
N SER A 77 3.48 -26.88 -1.89
CA SER A 77 3.54 -27.54 -3.20
C SER A 77 2.99 -26.72 -4.38
N SER A 78 2.13 -25.74 -4.10
CA SER A 78 1.56 -24.84 -5.11
C SER A 78 2.44 -23.60 -5.37
N ALA A 79 3.53 -23.46 -4.62
CA ALA A 79 4.28 -22.23 -4.62
C ALA A 79 5.16 -22.03 -5.87
N VAL A 80 5.34 -20.77 -6.24
CA VAL A 80 6.17 -20.32 -7.36
C VAL A 80 7.22 -19.31 -6.90
N VAL A 81 8.23 -19.03 -7.72
CA VAL A 81 9.17 -17.94 -7.45
C VAL A 81 8.48 -16.62 -7.81
N SER A 82 8.32 -15.73 -6.83
CA SER A 82 7.46 -14.55 -6.97
C SER A 82 8.17 -13.36 -7.60
N GLY A 83 7.46 -12.62 -8.46
CA GLY A 83 7.82 -11.25 -8.82
C GLY A 83 7.37 -10.25 -7.75
N PHE A 84 7.67 -8.97 -7.99
CA PHE A 84 7.35 -7.86 -7.09
C PHE A 84 6.55 -6.78 -7.83
N GLN A 85 5.39 -6.41 -7.32
CA GLN A 85 4.49 -5.44 -7.92
C GLN A 85 5.01 -4.01 -7.75
N ASN A 86 5.68 -3.72 -6.63
CA ASN A 86 6.13 -2.36 -6.26
C ASN A 86 7.15 -2.38 -5.10
N GLN A 87 7.64 -1.20 -4.72
CA GLN A 87 8.64 -1.03 -3.66
C GLN A 87 8.17 -1.49 -2.27
N ASN A 88 6.88 -1.46 -1.96
CA ASN A 88 6.37 -1.93 -0.67
C ASN A 88 6.55 -3.44 -0.53
N GLU A 89 6.21 -4.19 -1.58
CA GLU A 89 6.44 -5.63 -1.61
C GLU A 89 7.94 -5.96 -1.47
N ILE A 90 8.80 -5.24 -2.20
CA ILE A 90 10.26 -5.40 -2.13
C ILE A 90 10.75 -5.20 -0.69
N THR A 91 10.42 -4.05 -0.10
CA THR A 91 10.88 -3.68 1.25
C THR A 91 10.37 -4.66 2.31
N THR A 92 9.12 -5.11 2.19
CA THR A 92 8.52 -6.09 3.10
C THR A 92 9.25 -7.43 3.04
N MET A 93 9.53 -7.94 1.84
CA MET A 93 10.21 -9.24 1.68
C MET A 93 11.69 -9.17 2.02
N MET A 94 12.36 -8.04 1.80
CA MET A 94 13.72 -7.82 2.30
C MET A 94 13.78 -7.89 3.82
N ASN A 95 12.88 -7.20 4.52
CA ASN A 95 12.82 -7.23 5.98
C ASN A 95 12.54 -8.65 6.50
N ALA A 96 11.67 -9.39 5.81
CA ALA A 96 11.42 -10.81 6.12
C ALA A 96 12.67 -11.67 5.91
N ALA A 97 13.47 -11.41 4.87
CA ALA A 97 14.72 -12.13 4.62
C ALA A 97 15.74 -11.87 5.74
N ILE A 98 15.92 -10.59 6.11
CA ILE A 98 16.82 -10.19 7.20
C ILE A 98 16.38 -10.87 8.51
N ALA A 99 15.09 -10.85 8.83
CA ALA A 99 14.53 -11.49 10.01
C ALA A 99 14.72 -13.02 10.01
N ALA A 100 14.71 -13.65 8.83
CA ALA A 100 14.99 -15.06 8.66
C ALA A 100 16.50 -15.42 8.78
N GLY A 101 17.37 -14.43 8.98
CA GLY A 101 18.81 -14.64 9.16
C GLY A 101 19.61 -14.67 7.86
N SER A 102 19.09 -14.08 6.78
CA SER A 102 19.72 -14.05 5.45
C SER A 102 21.08 -13.35 5.40
N GLY A 103 21.33 -12.40 6.31
CA GLY A 103 22.40 -11.42 6.14
C GLY A 103 22.19 -10.56 4.87
N PRO A 104 23.23 -9.86 4.38
CA PRO A 104 23.18 -8.99 3.19
C PRO A 104 23.29 -9.79 1.88
N THR A 105 22.61 -10.93 1.79
CA THR A 105 22.60 -11.79 0.59
C THR A 105 21.57 -11.30 -0.42
N ASN A 106 21.54 -11.92 -1.59
CA ASN A 106 20.56 -11.59 -2.61
C ASN A 106 19.32 -12.49 -2.51
N LEU A 107 18.18 -11.97 -2.99
CA LEU A 107 16.95 -12.71 -3.18
C LEU A 107 16.73 -13.03 -4.66
N ILE A 108 16.62 -14.32 -4.98
CA ILE A 108 16.10 -14.81 -6.25
C ILE A 108 14.63 -14.42 -6.36
N ILE A 109 14.27 -13.81 -7.49
CA ILE A 109 12.91 -13.38 -7.79
C ILE A 109 12.41 -14.00 -9.09
N GLY A 110 11.09 -13.97 -9.27
CA GLY A 110 10.38 -14.50 -10.42
C GLY A 110 10.42 -13.55 -11.61
N ALA A 111 11.62 -13.24 -12.12
CA ALA A 111 11.80 -12.43 -13.32
C ALA A 111 12.88 -13.05 -14.22
N LYS A 112 12.63 -13.01 -15.53
CA LYS A 112 13.56 -13.48 -16.56
C LYS A 112 13.71 -12.45 -17.66
N ARG A 113 14.87 -12.46 -18.30
CA ARG A 113 15.12 -11.60 -19.46
C ARG A 113 14.19 -12.01 -20.60
N THR A 114 13.66 -11.02 -21.32
CA THR A 114 12.82 -11.27 -22.48
C THR A 114 13.66 -11.83 -23.63
N THR A 115 13.07 -12.69 -24.45
CA THR A 115 13.77 -13.31 -25.58
C THR A 115 14.35 -12.30 -26.57
N ALA A 116 13.73 -11.12 -26.71
CA ALA A 116 14.23 -10.05 -27.57
C ALA A 116 15.51 -9.38 -27.03
N CYS A 117 15.76 -9.51 -25.73
CA CYS A 117 16.88 -8.88 -25.04
C CYS A 117 17.95 -9.87 -24.58
N GLU A 118 17.75 -11.18 -24.76
CA GLU A 118 18.79 -12.20 -24.52
C GLU A 118 20.10 -11.86 -25.24
N GLY A 119 21.22 -11.94 -24.51
CA GLY A 119 22.54 -11.55 -25.01
C GLY A 119 22.76 -10.05 -25.27
N GLN A 120 21.75 -9.19 -25.03
CA GLN A 120 21.84 -7.75 -25.15
C GLN A 120 21.91 -7.08 -23.77
N GLY A 121 22.79 -6.10 -23.62
CA GLY A 121 22.74 -5.14 -22.51
C GLY A 121 21.70 -4.04 -22.76
N LEU A 122 21.89 -2.88 -22.13
CA LEU A 122 21.02 -1.72 -22.35
C LEU A 122 21.14 -1.20 -23.79
N THR A 123 20.00 -1.13 -24.49
CA THR A 123 19.85 -0.59 -25.85
C THR A 123 18.61 0.29 -25.93
N ALA A 124 18.33 0.86 -27.11
CA ALA A 124 17.10 1.63 -27.33
C ALA A 124 15.82 0.79 -27.13
N THR A 125 15.90 -0.54 -27.30
CA THR A 125 14.77 -1.46 -27.14
C THR A 125 14.82 -2.24 -25.83
N CYS A 126 16.01 -2.55 -25.34
CA CYS A 126 16.25 -3.25 -24.08
C CYS A 126 16.60 -2.23 -23.01
N THR A 127 15.59 -1.80 -22.26
CA THR A 127 15.68 -0.77 -21.23
C THR A 127 15.50 -1.41 -19.85
N ALA A 128 15.64 -0.61 -18.80
CA ALA A 128 15.35 -1.03 -17.42
C ALA A 128 13.94 -1.64 -17.25
N THR A 129 12.95 -1.23 -18.04
CA THR A 129 11.56 -1.69 -17.89
C THR A 129 11.11 -2.67 -18.97
N THR A 130 11.93 -2.92 -20.00
CA THR A 130 11.56 -3.78 -21.14
C THR A 130 12.45 -5.01 -21.29
N SER A 131 13.60 -5.04 -20.61
CA SER A 131 14.55 -6.15 -20.72
C SER A 131 14.09 -7.41 -20.00
N PHE A 132 13.20 -7.29 -19.00
CA PHE A 132 12.74 -8.40 -18.17
C PHE A 132 11.21 -8.51 -18.15
N GLU A 133 10.73 -9.72 -17.92
CA GLU A 133 9.32 -10.05 -17.71
C GLU A 133 9.17 -10.92 -16.45
N TRP A 134 8.02 -10.79 -15.77
CA TRP A 134 7.67 -11.59 -14.61
C TRP A 134 7.31 -13.03 -15.00
N THR A 135 7.65 -13.99 -14.14
CA THR A 135 7.43 -15.42 -14.38
C THR A 135 6.36 -16.05 -13.49
N ASP A 136 5.85 -15.30 -12.52
CA ASP A 136 4.94 -15.82 -11.49
C ASP A 136 3.46 -15.84 -11.94
N GLY A 137 3.14 -15.20 -13.07
CA GLY A 137 1.79 -15.09 -13.60
C GLY A 137 0.84 -14.18 -12.80
N SER A 138 1.33 -13.54 -11.74
CA SER A 138 0.56 -12.65 -10.87
C SER A 138 1.05 -11.21 -10.95
N THR A 139 2.36 -11.00 -11.01
CA THR A 139 2.93 -9.65 -11.05
C THR A 139 2.68 -9.00 -12.41
N THR A 140 2.25 -7.74 -12.41
CA THR A 140 1.98 -6.96 -13.62
C THR A 140 2.76 -5.65 -13.62
N GLY A 141 2.85 -4.99 -14.78
CA GLY A 141 3.55 -3.70 -14.89
C GLY A 141 5.05 -3.81 -14.60
N THR A 142 5.68 -2.66 -14.35
CA THR A 142 7.14 -2.53 -14.24
C THR A 142 7.61 -1.81 -12.97
N ASP A 143 6.69 -1.50 -12.05
CA ASP A 143 7.00 -0.67 -10.88
C ASP A 143 7.91 -1.37 -9.87
N GLY A 144 7.93 -2.71 -9.86
CA GLY A 144 8.89 -3.50 -9.09
C GLY A 144 10.27 -3.64 -9.73
N PHE A 145 10.48 -3.16 -10.97
CA PHE A 145 11.79 -3.16 -11.62
C PHE A 145 12.65 -1.97 -11.16
N GLN A 146 13.09 -2.02 -9.91
CA GLN A 146 13.92 -0.99 -9.27
C GLN A 146 15.39 -1.38 -9.31
N TRP A 147 16.08 -1.07 -10.41
CA TRP A 147 17.45 -1.55 -10.66
C TRP A 147 18.53 -0.74 -9.94
N LEU A 148 19.67 -1.39 -9.70
CA LEU A 148 20.93 -0.71 -9.38
C LEU A 148 21.34 0.24 -10.51
N PRO A 149 22.20 1.23 -10.22
CA PRO A 149 22.78 2.08 -11.26
C PRO A 149 23.44 1.25 -12.36
N ASN A 150 23.08 1.54 -13.61
CA ASN A 150 23.50 0.87 -14.83
C ASN A 150 22.94 -0.54 -15.06
N GLN A 151 22.05 -1.05 -14.21
CA GLN A 151 21.36 -2.33 -14.43
C GLN A 151 20.03 -2.17 -15.17
N PRO A 152 19.54 -3.20 -15.88
CA PRO A 152 20.18 -4.49 -16.17
C PRO A 152 21.19 -4.40 -17.34
N ASP A 153 22.46 -4.70 -17.09
CA ASP A 153 23.57 -4.47 -18.02
C ASP A 153 23.90 -5.69 -18.91
N ASN A 154 23.43 -6.87 -18.54
CA ASN A 154 23.75 -8.14 -19.18
C ASN A 154 25.25 -8.36 -19.39
N SER A 155 26.05 -8.10 -18.36
CA SER A 155 27.46 -8.47 -18.29
C SER A 155 27.74 -9.85 -18.90
N ASN A 156 28.67 -9.85 -19.85
CA ASN A 156 29.08 -11.01 -20.67
C ASN A 156 27.95 -11.68 -21.48
N GLY A 157 26.76 -11.09 -21.56
CA GLY A 157 25.62 -11.58 -22.35
C GLY A 157 24.91 -12.80 -21.74
N VAL A 158 25.11 -13.07 -20.45
CA VAL A 158 24.63 -14.31 -19.80
C VAL A 158 23.67 -14.08 -18.63
N GLN A 159 23.42 -12.85 -18.21
CA GLN A 159 22.59 -12.54 -17.05
C GLN A 159 21.11 -12.49 -17.42
N ASN A 160 20.46 -13.66 -17.40
CA ASN A 160 19.06 -13.81 -17.84
C ASN A 160 18.04 -13.82 -16.71
N PHE A 161 18.47 -13.67 -15.46
CA PHE A 161 17.59 -13.64 -14.27
C PHE A 161 17.77 -12.33 -13.52
N ALA A 162 16.81 -11.98 -12.66
CA ALA A 162 16.94 -10.84 -11.76
C ALA A 162 16.99 -11.31 -10.31
N VAL A 163 17.69 -10.55 -9.49
CA VAL A 163 17.85 -10.77 -8.04
C VAL A 163 17.71 -9.44 -7.32
N ILE A 164 17.25 -9.44 -6.08
CA ILE A 164 17.23 -8.24 -5.23
C ILE A 164 18.41 -8.30 -4.27
N LEU A 165 19.23 -7.26 -4.23
CA LEU A 165 20.24 -7.12 -3.18
C LEU A 165 19.54 -6.70 -1.89
N VAL A 166 19.49 -7.59 -0.87
CA VAL A 166 18.82 -7.29 0.41
C VAL A 166 19.43 -6.07 1.12
N ALA A 167 20.70 -5.74 0.83
CA ALA A 167 21.36 -4.57 1.40
C ALA A 167 20.81 -3.22 0.87
N SER A 168 20.25 -3.18 -0.34
CA SER A 168 19.81 -1.94 -0.99
C SER A 168 18.34 -1.95 -1.41
N GLY A 169 17.75 -3.13 -1.58
CA GLY A 169 16.42 -3.31 -2.17
C GLY A 169 16.36 -3.03 -3.66
N LEU A 170 17.52 -2.95 -4.30
CA LEU A 170 17.63 -2.73 -5.73
C LEU A 170 17.97 -4.04 -6.44
N LEU A 171 17.47 -4.14 -7.67
CA LEU A 171 17.63 -5.30 -8.53
C LEU A 171 18.99 -5.28 -9.22
N ASP A 172 19.53 -6.46 -9.41
CA ASP A 172 20.67 -6.78 -10.27
C ASP A 172 20.28 -7.90 -11.22
N ASP A 173 20.85 -7.95 -12.41
CA ASP A 173 20.70 -9.11 -13.28
C ASP A 173 21.79 -10.15 -12.98
N ALA A 174 21.45 -11.44 -13.11
CA ALA A 174 22.30 -12.54 -12.70
C ALA A 174 22.29 -13.67 -13.72
N ASP A 175 23.40 -14.40 -13.80
CA ASP A 175 23.58 -15.56 -14.69
C ASP A 175 22.93 -16.85 -14.16
N GLY A 176 22.30 -16.76 -12.99
CA GLY A 176 21.62 -17.87 -12.32
C GLY A 176 22.51 -18.71 -11.39
N THR A 177 23.80 -18.36 -11.23
CA THR A 177 24.76 -19.03 -10.35
C THR A 177 25.26 -18.12 -9.23
N VAL A 178 24.35 -17.76 -8.35
CA VAL A 178 24.61 -16.82 -7.25
C VAL A 178 24.24 -17.51 -5.93
N PRO A 179 25.07 -17.41 -4.87
CA PRO A 179 24.76 -17.99 -3.56
C PRO A 179 23.65 -17.17 -2.88
N GLU A 180 22.39 -17.62 -3.00
CA GLU A 180 21.22 -16.77 -2.71
C GLU A 180 20.13 -17.45 -1.85
N ILE A 181 19.08 -16.66 -1.62
CA ILE A 181 17.83 -17.01 -0.94
C ILE A 181 16.71 -16.76 -1.95
N SER A 182 15.61 -17.51 -1.93
CA SER A 182 14.51 -17.33 -2.89
C SER A 182 13.29 -16.70 -2.24
N THR A 183 12.55 -15.87 -2.98
CA THR A 183 11.21 -15.44 -2.55
C THR A 183 10.15 -16.31 -3.22
N THR A 184 9.29 -16.89 -2.41
CA THR A 184 8.21 -17.78 -2.84
C THR A 184 6.85 -17.13 -2.68
N SER A 185 5.89 -17.51 -3.51
CA SER A 185 4.48 -17.19 -3.35
C SER A 185 3.60 -18.42 -3.49
N SER A 186 2.48 -18.50 -2.76
CA SER A 186 1.50 -19.59 -2.87
C SER A 186 0.10 -19.01 -3.06
N THR A 187 -0.73 -19.70 -3.84
CA THR A 187 -2.14 -19.36 -4.04
C THR A 187 -3.00 -20.33 -3.23
N THR A 188 -3.12 -20.11 -1.93
CA THR A 188 -4.09 -20.83 -1.09
C THR A 188 -5.11 -19.85 -0.54
N THR A 189 -6.25 -19.72 -1.21
CA THR A 189 -7.37 -18.90 -0.76
C THR A 189 -8.63 -19.77 -0.68
N THR A 190 -9.34 -19.71 0.44
CA THR A 190 -10.66 -20.32 0.59
C THR A 190 -11.70 -19.32 0.07
N THR A 191 -12.08 -19.44 -1.20
CA THR A 191 -13.05 -18.53 -1.83
C THR A 191 -14.47 -19.10 -1.77
N THR A 192 -15.37 -18.43 -1.05
CA THR A 192 -16.83 -18.62 -1.21
C THR A 192 -17.34 -17.47 -2.06
N THR A 193 -17.69 -17.75 -3.31
CA THR A 193 -18.07 -16.77 -4.32
C THR A 193 -19.43 -16.15 -3.98
N THR A 194 -19.45 -14.85 -3.65
CA THR A 194 -20.68 -14.05 -3.68
C THR A 194 -20.48 -12.91 -4.66
N THR A 195 -21.40 -12.80 -5.62
CA THR A 195 -21.38 -11.88 -6.75
C THR A 195 -21.71 -10.45 -6.29
N GLU A 196 -20.73 -9.74 -5.73
CA GLU A 196 -20.75 -8.28 -5.60
C GLU A 196 -19.94 -7.67 -6.76
N ALA A 197 -20.38 -6.51 -7.26
CA ALA A 197 -19.70 -5.83 -8.35
C ALA A 197 -18.29 -5.38 -7.90
N PRO A 198 -17.28 -5.40 -8.79
CA PRO A 198 -15.94 -4.96 -8.43
C PRO A 198 -15.96 -3.46 -8.03
N PRO A 199 -15.20 -3.08 -7.00
CA PRO A 199 -15.14 -1.69 -6.53
C PRO A 199 -14.71 -0.76 -7.67
N SER A 200 -15.34 0.39 -7.73
CA SER A 200 -15.16 1.36 -8.79
C SER A 200 -15.10 2.78 -8.23
N CYS A 201 -14.49 3.68 -8.99
CA CYS A 201 -14.42 5.09 -8.68
C CYS A 201 -15.22 5.91 -9.68
N PRO A 202 -15.80 7.05 -9.27
CA PRO A 202 -16.43 7.98 -10.19
C PRO A 202 -15.45 8.52 -11.24
N ASP A 203 -15.99 9.10 -12.30
CA ASP A 203 -15.18 9.63 -13.40
C ASP A 203 -14.12 10.64 -12.92
N GLY A 204 -12.88 10.41 -13.35
CA GLY A 204 -11.73 11.25 -13.01
C GLY A 204 -11.11 10.97 -11.65
N TRP A 205 -11.59 9.97 -10.92
CA TRP A 205 -10.96 9.46 -9.69
C TRP A 205 -10.16 8.18 -9.99
N THR A 206 -9.02 8.04 -9.33
CA THR A 206 -8.16 6.86 -9.43
C THR A 206 -8.45 5.92 -8.28
N LEU A 207 -8.74 4.65 -8.59
CA LEU A 207 -8.94 3.60 -7.61
C LEU A 207 -7.60 3.13 -7.05
N PHE A 208 -7.49 3.09 -5.73
CA PHE A 208 -6.40 2.49 -4.99
C PHE A 208 -6.94 1.36 -4.14
N ASP A 209 -6.19 0.27 -4.14
CA ASP A 209 -6.48 -0.86 -3.28
C ASP A 209 -5.94 -0.54 -1.88
N ARG A 210 -6.86 -0.23 -0.96
CA ARG A 210 -6.58 0.00 0.45
C ARG A 210 -7.35 -1.01 1.27
N THR A 211 -6.70 -1.57 2.28
CA THR A 211 -7.36 -2.42 3.28
C THR A 211 -7.83 -1.56 4.44
N PRO A 212 -9.07 -1.73 4.96
CA PRO A 212 -10.07 -2.72 4.57
C PRO A 212 -10.98 -2.32 3.39
N THR A 213 -11.00 -1.04 3.02
CA THR A 213 -11.89 -0.51 1.99
C THR A 213 -11.11 0.19 0.89
N PRO A 214 -11.29 -0.19 -0.41
CA PRO A 214 -10.66 0.49 -1.52
C PRO A 214 -11.00 1.98 -1.53
N TRP A 215 -10.06 2.77 -2.04
CA TRP A 215 -10.07 4.21 -1.87
C TRP A 215 -9.87 4.92 -3.20
N CYS A 216 -10.77 5.84 -3.51
CA CYS A 216 -10.72 6.67 -4.69
C CYS A 216 -9.99 7.96 -4.37
N MET A 217 -8.95 8.31 -5.12
CA MET A 217 -8.28 9.61 -4.99
C MET A 217 -8.30 10.43 -6.25
N ARG A 218 -8.31 11.75 -6.07
CA ARG A 218 -8.26 12.73 -7.17
C ARG A 218 -7.58 14.00 -6.71
N VAL A 219 -6.81 14.63 -7.61
CA VAL A 219 -6.26 15.97 -7.38
C VAL A 219 -7.27 17.04 -7.78
N ALA A 220 -7.54 17.97 -6.86
CA ALA A 220 -8.27 19.20 -7.15
C ALA A 220 -7.27 20.37 -7.29
N LEU A 221 -7.01 20.80 -8.52
CA LEU A 221 -6.14 21.95 -8.79
C LEU A 221 -6.89 23.27 -8.65
N GLY A 222 -6.20 24.28 -8.11
CA GLY A 222 -6.75 25.61 -7.86
C GLY A 222 -6.23 26.19 -6.55
N ALA A 223 -6.26 27.51 -6.44
CA ALA A 223 -5.86 28.21 -5.23
C ALA A 223 -6.74 27.80 -4.04
N THR A 224 -6.15 27.14 -3.04
CA THR A 224 -6.84 26.73 -1.81
C THR A 224 -5.96 26.96 -0.58
N THR A 225 -6.57 27.19 0.58
CA THR A 225 -5.90 27.17 1.89
C THR A 225 -6.26 25.87 2.60
N GLN A 226 -5.65 25.61 3.77
CA GLN A 226 -6.04 24.48 4.60
C GLN A 226 -7.53 24.55 4.95
N SER A 227 -8.01 25.73 5.36
CA SER A 227 -9.38 25.92 5.84
C SER A 227 -10.43 25.72 4.74
N THR A 228 -10.05 25.87 3.46
CA THR A 228 -10.95 25.65 2.31
C THR A 228 -10.72 24.32 1.60
N ALA A 229 -9.68 23.56 1.97
CA ALA A 229 -9.29 22.33 1.28
C ALA A 229 -10.37 21.25 1.35
N LEU A 230 -10.99 21.06 2.52
CA LEU A 230 -12.09 20.09 2.67
C LEU A 230 -13.28 20.45 1.78
N ALA A 231 -13.68 21.74 1.78
CA ALA A 231 -14.77 22.22 0.92
C ALA A 231 -14.45 22.04 -0.57
N THR A 232 -13.17 22.18 -0.95
CA THR A 232 -12.70 21.92 -2.32
C THR A 232 -12.88 20.45 -2.70
N CYS A 233 -12.57 19.52 -1.79
CA CYS A 233 -12.83 18.09 -2.02
C CYS A 233 -14.32 17.76 -2.09
N GLN A 234 -15.11 18.31 -1.18
CA GLN A 234 -16.56 18.10 -1.14
C GLN A 234 -17.30 18.64 -2.37
N ALA A 235 -16.70 19.59 -3.10
CA ALA A 235 -17.22 20.06 -4.37
C ALA A 235 -17.03 19.06 -5.53
N LEU A 236 -16.08 18.13 -5.43
CA LEU A 236 -15.90 17.03 -6.38
C LEU A 236 -16.83 15.86 -6.09
N ASP A 237 -17.00 15.53 -4.81
CA ASP A 237 -17.97 14.54 -4.33
C ASP A 237 -18.34 14.86 -2.86
N PRO A 238 -19.62 14.83 -2.45
CA PRO A 238 -20.04 15.15 -1.08
C PRO A 238 -19.40 14.29 0.02
N SER A 239 -18.96 13.08 -0.31
CA SER A 239 -18.30 12.15 0.62
C SER A 239 -16.79 12.34 0.70
N ALA A 240 -16.20 13.15 -0.19
CA ALA A 240 -14.77 13.32 -0.26
C ALA A 240 -14.18 14.10 0.91
N VAL A 241 -13.02 13.65 1.35
CA VAL A 241 -12.18 14.25 2.39
C VAL A 241 -10.80 14.60 1.83
N ILE A 242 -9.99 15.32 2.61
CA ILE A 242 -8.58 15.55 2.25
C ILE A 242 -7.81 14.25 2.49
N SER A 243 -7.24 13.65 1.44
CA SER A 243 -6.63 12.32 1.50
C SER A 243 -5.19 12.35 2.01
N GLY A 244 -4.83 11.35 2.81
CA GLY A 244 -3.45 10.96 3.05
C GLY A 244 -2.90 10.06 1.94
N PHE A 245 -1.65 9.60 2.14
CA PHE A 245 -0.98 8.66 1.26
C PHE A 245 -0.52 7.42 2.04
N GLN A 246 -0.83 6.23 1.53
CA GLN A 246 -0.43 4.96 2.09
C GLN A 246 1.03 4.64 1.77
N ASN A 247 1.52 5.01 0.58
CA ASN A 247 2.84 4.65 0.07
C ASN A 247 3.29 5.49 -1.14
N GLN A 248 4.50 5.20 -1.65
CA GLN A 248 5.11 5.90 -2.78
C GLN A 248 4.33 5.78 -4.10
N ASN A 249 3.59 4.68 -4.33
CA ASN A 249 2.79 4.52 -5.55
C ASN A 249 1.64 5.54 -5.58
N GLU A 250 0.95 5.70 -4.46
CA GLU A 250 -0.10 6.69 -4.32
C GLU A 250 0.41 8.12 -4.50
N ILE A 251 1.56 8.43 -3.90
CA ILE A 251 2.26 9.71 -4.08
C ILE A 251 2.54 9.97 -5.56
N THR A 252 3.22 9.04 -6.21
CA THR A 252 3.66 9.19 -7.61
C THR A 252 2.47 9.30 -8.55
N THR A 253 1.41 8.54 -8.30
CA THR A 253 0.20 8.58 -9.11
C THR A 253 -0.50 9.93 -9.00
N MET A 254 -0.64 10.47 -7.78
CA MET A 254 -1.29 11.77 -7.59
C MET A 254 -0.44 12.95 -8.06
N THR A 255 0.88 12.94 -7.87
CA THR A 255 1.75 14.00 -8.42
C THR A 255 1.78 13.98 -9.94
N ASN A 256 1.82 12.81 -10.57
CA ASN A 256 1.71 12.68 -12.03
C ASN A 256 0.35 13.16 -12.55
N ALA A 257 -0.75 12.84 -11.85
CA ALA A 257 -2.08 13.33 -12.20
C ALA A 257 -2.17 14.87 -12.13
N ALA A 258 -1.54 15.50 -11.14
CA ALA A 258 -1.44 16.95 -11.05
C ALA A 258 -0.68 17.55 -12.25
N ILE A 259 0.48 16.99 -12.58
CA ILE A 259 1.32 17.42 -13.72
C ILE A 259 0.54 17.27 -15.03
N ALA A 260 -0.13 16.13 -15.24
CA ALA A 260 -0.92 15.86 -16.43
C ALA A 260 -2.12 16.83 -16.57
N ALA A 261 -2.70 17.25 -15.44
CA ALA A 261 -3.74 18.27 -15.40
C ALA A 261 -3.20 19.71 -15.56
N GLY A 262 -1.90 19.87 -15.83
CA GLY A 262 -1.27 21.16 -16.13
C GLY A 262 -0.81 21.93 -14.90
N SER A 263 -0.67 21.28 -13.73
CA SER A 263 -0.05 21.95 -12.60
C SER A 263 1.41 22.28 -12.92
N GLY A 264 1.78 23.56 -12.83
CA GLY A 264 3.19 23.94 -12.74
C GLY A 264 3.82 23.48 -11.41
N PRO A 265 5.05 23.90 -11.10
CA PRO A 265 5.65 23.64 -9.79
C PRO A 265 4.75 24.22 -8.70
N THR A 266 4.12 23.36 -7.92
CA THR A 266 3.19 23.77 -6.86
C THR A 266 3.16 22.76 -5.73
N ASN A 267 2.50 23.16 -4.65
CA ASN A 267 2.31 22.35 -3.46
C ASN A 267 0.83 22.00 -3.35
N LEU A 268 0.54 20.73 -3.08
CA LEU A 268 -0.82 20.26 -2.81
C LEU A 268 -0.98 20.01 -1.32
N ILE A 269 -2.15 20.34 -0.79
CA ILE A 269 -2.53 20.00 0.58
C ILE A 269 -2.86 18.51 0.64
N ILE A 270 -2.38 17.83 1.69
CA ILE A 270 -2.70 16.43 1.97
C ILE A 270 -3.25 16.27 3.39
N GLY A 271 -3.92 15.14 3.62
CA GLY A 271 -4.69 14.86 4.82
C GLY A 271 -3.83 14.40 5.99
N ALA A 272 -2.94 15.25 6.48
CA ALA A 272 -2.16 15.00 7.69
C ALA A 272 -2.12 16.24 8.59
N LYS A 273 -2.24 16.00 9.91
CA LYS A 273 -2.14 17.04 10.94
C LYS A 273 -1.09 16.66 11.97
N ARG A 274 -0.42 17.66 12.54
CA ARG A 274 0.54 17.44 13.61
C ARG A 274 -0.18 16.86 14.83
N THR A 275 0.47 15.90 15.48
CA THR A 275 -0.08 15.29 16.69
C THR A 275 -0.02 16.30 17.84
N THR A 276 -0.98 16.24 18.77
CA THR A 276 -1.02 17.14 19.93
C THR A 276 0.25 17.09 20.77
N ALA A 277 0.92 15.94 20.85
CA ALA A 277 2.18 15.79 21.57
C ALA A 277 3.35 16.53 20.91
N CYS A 278 3.26 16.82 19.61
CA CYS A 278 4.33 17.43 18.83
C CYS A 278 4.04 18.87 18.40
N GLU A 279 2.86 19.42 18.74
CA GLU A 279 2.53 20.84 18.52
C GLU A 279 3.58 21.77 19.14
N GLY A 280 4.04 22.74 18.35
CA GLY A 280 5.13 23.65 18.74
C GLY A 280 6.51 23.02 18.92
N GLN A 281 6.65 21.70 18.71
CA GLN A 281 7.93 20.99 18.81
C GLN A 281 8.60 20.85 17.44
N VAL A 282 9.90 21.12 17.40
CA VAL A 282 10.78 20.63 16.32
C VAL A 282 11.02 19.13 16.48
N LEU A 283 11.83 18.52 15.61
CA LEU A 283 12.19 17.11 15.78
C LEU A 283 12.88 16.85 17.12
N THR A 284 12.39 15.84 17.83
CA THR A 284 12.92 15.35 19.11
C THR A 284 13.00 13.82 19.09
N ALA A 285 13.40 13.20 20.20
CA ALA A 285 13.32 11.75 20.34
C ALA A 285 11.89 11.21 20.26
N THR A 286 10.88 12.03 20.60
CA THR A 286 9.46 11.65 20.57
C THR A 286 8.79 12.09 19.27
N CYS A 287 9.15 13.27 18.77
CA CYS A 287 8.60 13.87 17.55
C CYS A 287 9.56 13.64 16.40
N THR A 288 9.33 12.60 15.62
CA THR A 288 10.19 12.17 14.53
C THR A 288 9.53 12.46 13.18
N THR A 289 10.19 12.08 12.09
CA THR A 289 9.62 12.09 10.74
C THR A 289 8.39 11.19 10.60
N THR A 290 8.15 10.25 11.51
CA THR A 290 7.05 9.28 11.42
C THR A 290 6.02 9.41 12.55
N THR A 291 6.31 10.18 13.61
CA THR A 291 5.43 10.33 14.77
C THR A 291 4.90 11.75 14.98
N SER A 292 5.49 12.74 14.31
CA SER A 292 5.06 14.14 14.42
C SER A 292 3.66 14.40 13.85
N PHE A 293 3.19 13.57 12.93
CA PHE A 293 1.94 13.76 12.20
C PHE A 293 1.06 12.50 12.23
N GLU A 294 -0.25 12.71 12.14
CA GLU A 294 -1.27 11.67 11.98
C GLU A 294 -2.17 11.98 10.77
N TRP A 295 -2.63 10.94 10.10
CA TRP A 295 -3.55 11.05 8.95
C TRP A 295 -4.95 11.49 9.40
N THR A 296 -5.65 12.25 8.55
CA THR A 296 -6.97 12.83 8.87
C THR A 296 -8.13 12.24 8.07
N ASP A 297 -7.84 11.40 7.08
CA ASP A 297 -8.84 10.88 6.13
C ASP A 297 -9.60 9.65 6.64
N GLY A 298 -9.15 9.04 7.73
CA GLY A 298 -9.74 7.82 8.30
C GLY A 298 -9.51 6.55 7.48
N SER A 299 -8.75 6.64 6.37
CA SER A 299 -8.44 5.52 5.46
C SER A 299 -6.95 5.20 5.44
N THR A 300 -6.09 6.22 5.46
CA THR A 300 -4.64 6.03 5.43
C THR A 300 -4.15 5.48 6.77
N THR A 301 -3.30 4.46 6.71
CA THR A 301 -2.68 3.83 7.88
C THR A 301 -1.16 3.81 7.78
N GLY A 302 -0.48 3.55 8.89
CA GLY A 302 0.99 3.48 8.90
C GLY A 302 1.67 4.81 8.57
N THR A 303 2.95 4.74 8.23
CA THR A 303 3.82 5.92 8.03
C THR A 303 4.58 5.91 6.71
N ASP A 304 4.38 4.90 5.86
CA ASP A 304 5.17 4.70 4.63
C ASP A 304 4.91 5.79 3.58
N GLY A 305 3.74 6.44 3.64
CA GLY A 305 3.46 7.63 2.84
C GLY A 305 4.17 8.89 3.30
N PHE A 306 4.77 8.96 4.49
CA PHE A 306 5.52 10.13 4.91
C PHE A 306 6.90 10.18 4.24
N GLN A 307 7.00 10.94 3.16
CA GLN A 307 8.22 11.10 2.36
C GLN A 307 8.67 12.55 2.42
N TRP A 308 9.60 12.89 3.32
CA TRP A 308 9.96 14.28 3.62
C TRP A 308 11.07 14.84 2.75
N LEU A 309 11.04 16.14 2.52
CA LEU A 309 12.22 16.88 2.07
C LEU A 309 13.36 16.77 3.08
N ALA A 310 14.58 16.96 2.61
CA ALA A 310 15.74 17.03 3.48
C ALA A 310 15.57 18.15 4.53
N GLY A 311 15.62 17.78 5.80
CA GLY A 311 15.42 18.69 6.92
C GLY A 311 13.97 18.76 7.44
N GLN A 312 13.01 18.14 6.76
CA GLN A 312 11.60 18.14 7.17
C GLN A 312 11.19 16.89 7.96
N PRO A 313 10.12 16.97 8.79
CA PRO A 313 9.37 18.18 9.15
C PRO A 313 10.11 19.02 10.21
N ASP A 314 10.25 20.32 9.98
CA ASP A 314 11.10 21.21 10.79
C ASP A 314 10.33 22.02 11.84
N ASN A 315 9.01 22.15 11.69
CA ASN A 315 8.16 23.00 12.50
C ASN A 315 8.68 24.43 12.68
N SER A 316 9.12 25.05 11.61
CA SER A 316 9.46 26.47 11.52
C SER A 316 8.49 27.36 12.29
N ASN A 317 9.05 28.14 13.21
CA ASN A 317 8.35 29.02 14.14
C ASN A 317 7.29 28.34 15.05
N GLY A 318 7.27 27.01 15.11
CA GLY A 318 6.37 26.23 15.96
C GLY A 318 4.90 26.23 15.50
N VAL A 319 4.62 26.58 14.24
CA VAL A 319 3.25 26.78 13.72
C VAL A 319 2.87 25.86 12.57
N GLN A 320 3.78 25.03 12.06
CA GLN A 320 3.54 24.19 10.89
C GLN A 320 2.82 22.90 11.27
N ASN A 321 1.49 22.97 11.35
CA ASN A 321 0.65 21.89 11.85
C ASN A 321 0.01 21.02 10.75
N PHE A 322 0.30 21.27 9.48
CA PHE A 322 -0.25 20.55 8.33
C PHE A 322 0.85 20.09 7.38
N VAL A 323 0.52 19.19 6.46
CA VAL A 323 1.48 18.69 5.47
C VAL A 323 1.06 19.10 4.06
N VAL A 324 2.04 19.46 3.25
CA VAL A 324 1.90 19.63 1.82
C VAL A 324 2.88 18.74 1.07
N ILE A 325 2.49 18.33 -0.12
CA ILE A 325 3.36 17.60 -1.04
C ILE A 325 3.79 18.52 -2.19
N LEU A 326 5.08 18.52 -2.50
CA LEU A 326 5.63 19.24 -3.63
C LEU A 326 5.43 18.39 -4.88
N VAL A 327 4.63 18.87 -5.84
CA VAL A 327 4.31 18.10 -7.05
C VAL A 327 5.56 17.72 -7.84
N ALA A 328 6.56 18.61 -7.88
CA ALA A 328 7.78 18.41 -8.67
C ALA A 328 8.68 17.28 -8.15
N SER A 329 8.62 16.94 -6.86
CA SER A 329 9.50 15.95 -6.24
C SER A 329 8.76 14.76 -5.62
N GLY A 330 7.46 14.90 -5.32
CA GLY A 330 6.73 13.94 -4.49
C GLY A 330 7.16 13.94 -3.03
N LEU A 331 7.96 14.91 -2.60
CA LEU A 331 8.41 15.04 -1.22
C LEU A 331 7.56 16.06 -0.45
N MET A 332 7.51 15.89 0.86
CA MET A 332 6.63 16.58 1.77
C MET A 332 7.34 17.66 2.57
N ASP A 333 6.56 18.67 2.93
CA ASP A 333 6.92 19.80 3.77
C ASP A 333 5.79 20.05 4.77
N ASP A 334 6.10 20.42 5.99
CA ASP A 334 5.09 20.89 6.94
C ASP A 334 4.77 22.39 6.72
N ALA A 335 3.56 22.79 7.06
CA ALA A 335 3.00 24.09 6.69
C ALA A 335 2.10 24.69 7.77
N ASP A 336 2.11 26.02 7.88
CA ASP A 336 1.36 26.80 8.88
C ASP A 336 -0.17 26.90 8.60
N GLY A 337 -0.64 26.31 7.51
CA GLY A 337 -2.05 26.27 7.10
C GLY A 337 -2.61 27.59 6.56
N THR A 338 -1.88 28.71 6.66
CA THR A 338 -2.37 30.05 6.29
C THR A 338 -2.09 30.40 4.83
N GLY A 339 -1.02 29.86 4.25
CA GLY A 339 -0.65 30.14 2.87
C GLY A 339 -1.55 29.43 1.86
N THR A 340 -1.80 30.10 0.74
CA THR A 340 -2.44 29.49 -0.44
C THR A 340 -1.53 28.43 -1.05
N ARG A 341 -2.14 27.35 -1.55
CA ARG A 341 -1.53 26.20 -2.23
C ARG A 341 -2.19 26.01 -3.59
N GLY A 342 -1.52 25.28 -4.49
CA GLY A 342 -2.00 25.09 -5.87
C GLY A 342 -3.06 24.02 -6.03
N GLY A 343 -3.42 23.34 -4.94
CA GLY A 343 -4.50 22.36 -4.93
C GLY A 343 -4.51 21.52 -3.66
N VAL A 344 -5.31 20.46 -3.71
CA VAL A 344 -5.49 19.49 -2.62
C VAL A 344 -5.66 18.09 -3.22
N VAL A 345 -5.19 17.07 -2.51
CA VAL A 345 -5.49 15.67 -2.83
C VAL A 345 -6.74 15.24 -2.06
N CYS A 346 -7.75 14.80 -2.79
CA CYS A 346 -9.04 14.40 -2.26
C CYS A 346 -9.20 12.88 -2.30
N GLY A 347 -9.94 12.33 -1.35
CA GLY A 347 -10.13 10.89 -1.18
C GLY A 347 -11.53 10.54 -0.70
N MET A 348 -12.03 9.37 -1.09
CA MET A 348 -13.29 8.78 -0.59
C MET A 348 -13.31 7.26 -0.77
N ASN A 349 -14.23 6.57 -0.11
CA ASN A 349 -14.41 5.13 -0.32
C ASN A 349 -14.85 4.83 -1.77
N ALA A 350 -14.36 3.73 -2.33
CA ALA A 350 -14.88 3.20 -3.58
C ALA A 350 -16.33 2.69 -3.44
N THR A 351 -17.05 2.67 -4.55
CA THR A 351 -18.43 2.17 -4.67
C THR A 351 -18.51 0.85 -5.39
#